data_AF-A0A662YB83-F1
#
_entry.id   AF-A0A662YB83-F1
#
_cell.length_a   1.000
_cell.length_b   1.000
_cell.length_c   1.000
_cell.angle_alpha   90.00
_cell.angle_beta   90.00
_cell.angle_gamma   90.00
#
_symmetry.space_group_name_H-M   'P 1'
#
loop_
_entity.id
_entity.type
_entity.pdbx_description
1 polymer ?
#
loop_
_entity_poly.entity_id
_entity_poly.type
_entity_poly.pdbx_seq_one_letter_code
_entity_poly.pdbx_strand_id
1 'polypeptide(L)'
;MLTDFGLRAARTTNQDKVNALRWKAPECLQSGSEKSPPTVQSDVYSLGMCIVEAVTHNDPWTSFAGPRLPDVAVKYSLLKKHEFLQRPPAFEDDAQWDLVMKMCAFEPSERIELPEVLESLARFANIESAQATQWGNDWRWNKTQPIDGRIE
;
A
#
# COMPACT_ATOMS: atom_id res chain seq x y z
N MET A 1 13.79 3.35 -7.98
CA MET A 1 15.07 2.88 -7.39
C MET A 1 14.83 2.83 -5.89
N LEU A 2 14.80 1.63 -5.29
CA LEU A 2 14.49 1.42 -3.87
C LEU A 2 15.72 1.81 -3.03
N THR A 3 15.91 3.11 -2.79
CA THR A 3 17.08 3.63 -2.06
C THR A 3 16.74 3.88 -0.60
N ASP A 4 16.52 2.82 0.17
CA ASP A 4 16.76 2.85 1.63
C ASP A 4 16.87 1.45 2.25
N PHE A 5 17.92 0.70 1.89
CA PHE A 5 18.34 -0.49 2.66
C PHE A 5 19.06 -0.11 3.98
N GLY A 6 18.73 1.05 4.57
CA GLY A 6 19.26 1.56 5.82
C GLY A 6 18.81 0.83 7.08
N LEU A 7 18.38 -0.43 6.99
CA LEU A 7 18.09 -1.31 8.14
C LEU A 7 19.39 -1.84 8.78
N ARG A 8 20.38 -0.97 9.01
CA ARG A 8 21.48 -1.28 9.94
C ARG A 8 21.03 -0.86 11.33
N ALA A 9 21.16 -1.77 12.29
CA ALA A 9 20.94 -1.57 13.72
C ALA A 9 21.93 -0.57 14.37
N ALA A 10 22.17 0.58 13.72
CA ALA A 10 22.98 1.67 14.21
C ALA A 10 22.04 2.76 14.73
N ARG A 11 21.91 2.81 16.06
CA ARG A 11 21.41 3.95 16.88
C ARG A 11 20.45 4.89 16.14
N THR A 12 19.23 4.41 15.93
CA THR A 12 18.13 5.23 15.42
C THR A 12 17.83 6.37 16.41
N THR A 13 17.79 7.60 15.90
CA THR A 13 17.27 8.73 16.67
C THR A 13 15.79 8.49 17.00
N ASN A 14 15.25 9.15 18.03
CA ASN A 14 13.84 9.00 18.38
C ASN A 14 12.91 9.48 17.25
N GLN A 15 13.38 10.32 16.34
CA GLN A 15 12.62 10.89 15.23
C GLN A 15 12.43 9.87 14.08
N ASP A 16 13.48 9.10 13.75
CA ASP A 16 13.42 8.08 12.68
C ASP A 16 12.58 6.86 13.09
N LYS A 17 12.55 6.54 14.39
CA LYS A 17 11.69 5.49 14.95
C LYS A 17 10.21 5.82 14.87
N VAL A 18 9.88 7.11 14.95
CA VAL A 18 8.51 7.64 14.92
C VAL A 18 7.99 7.65 13.48
N ASN A 19 8.85 7.95 12.50
CA ASN A 19 8.44 8.04 11.11
C ASN A 19 8.04 6.68 10.49
N ALA A 20 8.72 5.58 10.81
CA ALA A 20 8.39 4.27 10.23
C ALA A 20 7.26 3.49 10.94
N LEU A 21 6.66 4.03 12.01
CA LEU A 21 5.70 3.28 12.85
C LEU A 21 4.49 2.74 12.07
N ARG A 22 3.99 3.50 11.10
CA ARG A 22 2.79 3.16 10.32
C ARG A 22 2.99 2.05 9.31
N TRP A 23 4.23 1.85 8.88
CA TRP A 23 4.61 0.78 7.97
C TRP A 23 4.95 -0.51 8.72
N LYS A 24 5.11 -0.46 10.05
CA LYS A 24 5.52 -1.63 10.83
C LYS A 24 4.34 -2.56 11.11
N ALA A 25 4.62 -3.84 10.94
CA ALA A 25 3.73 -4.91 11.32
C ALA A 25 3.39 -4.90 12.83
N PRO A 26 2.20 -5.39 13.25
CA PRO A 26 1.76 -5.36 14.65
C PRO A 26 2.76 -6.00 15.62
N GLU A 27 3.36 -7.14 15.25
CA GLU A 27 4.37 -7.85 16.05
C GLU A 27 5.65 -7.01 16.29
N CYS A 28 5.96 -6.10 15.36
CA CYS A 28 7.10 -5.18 15.45
C CYS A 28 6.80 -3.93 16.29
N LEU A 29 5.54 -3.68 16.64
CA LEU A 29 5.09 -2.53 17.43
C LEU A 29 4.97 -2.84 18.93
N GLN A 30 4.99 -4.12 19.28
CA GLN A 30 4.94 -4.60 20.66
C GLN A 30 6.19 -4.18 21.45
N SER A 31 6.05 -4.07 22.77
CA SER A 31 7.11 -3.61 23.68
C SER A 31 7.33 -4.65 24.79
N GLY A 32 8.55 -4.73 25.31
CA GLY A 32 8.90 -5.68 26.37
C GLY A 32 9.10 -7.10 25.86
N SER A 33 8.64 -8.09 26.62
CA SER A 33 8.81 -9.54 26.34
C SER A 33 8.00 -10.04 25.14
N GLU A 34 6.99 -9.28 24.70
CA GLU A 34 6.13 -9.63 23.55
C GLU A 34 6.75 -9.17 22.21
N LYS A 35 7.86 -8.42 22.26
CA LYS A 35 8.50 -7.92 21.03
C LYS A 35 9.16 -9.06 20.26
N SER A 36 8.57 -9.42 19.13
CA SER A 36 9.18 -10.34 18.16
C SER A 36 10.19 -9.60 17.26
N PRO A 37 11.26 -10.28 16.82
CA PRO A 37 12.14 -9.73 15.80
C PRO A 37 11.38 -9.59 14.47
N PRO A 38 11.74 -8.62 13.60
CA PRO A 38 11.20 -8.54 12.25
C PRO A 38 11.45 -9.85 11.49
N THR A 39 10.45 -10.28 10.74
CA THR A 39 10.48 -11.50 9.91
C THR A 39 10.24 -11.15 8.45
N VAL A 40 10.41 -12.12 7.55
CA VAL A 40 10.00 -11.98 6.13
C VAL A 40 8.53 -11.54 6.04
N GLN A 41 7.68 -12.07 6.91
CA GLN A 41 6.27 -11.71 6.94
C GLN A 41 6.03 -10.29 7.48
N SER A 42 6.94 -9.75 8.30
CA SER A 42 6.92 -8.32 8.68
C SER A 42 7.29 -7.42 7.50
N ASP A 43 8.15 -7.88 6.59
CA ASP A 43 8.48 -7.17 5.36
C ASP A 43 7.30 -7.18 4.37
N VAL A 44 6.57 -8.30 4.24
CA VAL A 44 5.33 -8.40 3.44
C VAL A 44 4.29 -7.39 3.92
N TYR A 45 4.08 -7.28 5.23
CA TYR A 45 3.19 -6.27 5.80
C TYR A 45 3.63 -4.85 5.43
N SER A 46 4.93 -4.57 5.57
CA SER A 46 5.49 -3.24 5.29
C SER A 46 5.34 -2.89 3.80
N LEU A 47 5.49 -3.86 2.91
CA LEU A 47 5.23 -3.70 1.48
C LEU A 47 3.75 -3.39 1.20
N GLY A 48 2.81 -4.03 1.92
CA GLY A 48 1.39 -3.72 1.82
C GLY A 48 1.08 -2.27 2.20
N MET A 49 1.72 -1.76 3.27
CA MET A 49 1.65 -0.35 3.65
C MET A 49 2.24 0.59 2.59
N CYS A 50 3.34 0.20 1.93
CA CYS A 50 3.90 0.96 0.80
C CYS A 50 2.94 1.01 -0.40
N ILE A 51 2.18 -0.07 -0.67
CA ILE A 51 1.17 -0.08 -1.74
C ILE A 51 0.03 0.90 -1.40
N VAL A 52 -0.43 0.91 -0.15
CA VAL A 52 -1.44 1.89 0.32
C VAL A 52 -0.94 3.31 0.12
N GLU A 53 0.29 3.59 0.51
CA GLU A 53 0.92 4.90 0.31
C GLU A 53 1.01 5.28 -1.18
N ALA A 54 1.46 4.36 -2.02
CA ALA A 54 1.61 4.59 -3.46
C ALA A 54 0.28 4.90 -4.16
N VAL A 55 -0.79 4.19 -3.80
CA VAL A 55 -2.13 4.36 -4.39
C VAL A 55 -2.84 5.60 -3.84
N THR A 56 -2.68 5.90 -2.54
CA THR A 56 -3.38 7.03 -1.91
C THR A 56 -2.61 8.34 -1.96
N HIS A 57 -1.32 8.30 -2.31
CA HIS A 57 -0.38 9.42 -2.22
C HIS A 57 -0.33 10.07 -0.82
N ASN A 58 -0.63 9.30 0.22
CA ASN A 58 -0.68 9.73 1.62
C ASN A 58 -0.04 8.67 2.54
N ASP A 59 0.47 9.10 3.69
CA ASP A 59 0.93 8.18 4.73
C ASP A 59 -0.17 7.18 5.10
N PRO A 60 0.15 5.89 5.29
CA PRO A 60 -0.78 4.92 5.84
C PRO A 60 -1.33 5.41 7.19
N TRP A 61 -2.59 5.07 7.49
CA TRP A 61 -3.30 5.56 8.69
C TRP A 61 -3.52 7.08 8.73
N THR A 62 -3.66 7.70 7.56
CA THR A 62 -4.17 9.06 7.42
C THR A 62 -5.64 9.01 7.04
N SER A 63 -6.46 9.86 7.68
CA SER A 63 -7.88 9.96 7.31
C SER A 63 -8.00 10.70 5.97
N PHE A 64 -8.84 10.18 5.06
CA PHE A 64 -9.09 10.82 3.77
C PHE A 64 -9.73 12.22 3.87
N ALA A 65 -10.33 12.55 5.02
CA ALA A 65 -11.03 13.81 5.24
C ALA A 65 -10.59 14.51 6.54
N GLY A 66 -9.49 14.07 7.16
CA GLY A 66 -9.10 14.50 8.50
C GLY A 66 -7.60 14.46 8.74
N PRO A 67 -7.15 14.96 9.91
CA PRO A 67 -5.74 14.95 10.24
C PRO A 67 -5.19 13.53 10.36
N ARG A 68 -3.88 13.40 10.15
CA ARG A 68 -3.11 12.19 10.42
C ARG A 68 -3.45 11.64 11.80
N LEU A 69 -3.87 10.38 11.91
CA LEU A 69 -4.18 9.76 13.21
C LEU A 69 -2.92 9.80 14.08
N PRO A 70 -2.95 10.16 15.37
CA PRO A 70 -1.76 10.07 16.22
C PRO A 70 -1.18 8.64 16.29
N ASP A 71 0.14 8.49 16.38
CA ASP A 71 0.80 7.16 16.43
C ASP A 71 0.30 6.26 17.56
N VAL A 72 -0.11 6.86 18.68
CA VAL A 72 -0.74 6.15 19.80
C VAL A 72 -2.08 5.53 19.39
N ALA A 73 -2.87 6.21 18.55
CA ALA A 73 -4.14 5.70 18.05
C ALA A 73 -3.93 4.57 17.03
N VAL A 74 -2.90 4.67 16.19
CA VAL A 74 -2.51 3.59 15.26
C VAL A 74 -2.11 2.34 16.04
N LYS A 75 -1.21 2.47 17.03
CA LYS A 75 -0.83 1.36 17.92
C LYS A 75 -2.01 0.77 18.66
N TYR A 76 -2.91 1.61 19.18
CA TYR A 76 -4.09 1.14 19.88
C TYR A 76 -5.04 0.36 18.96
N SER A 77 -5.26 0.84 17.73
CA SER A 77 -6.10 0.17 16.74
C SER A 77 -5.53 -1.20 16.36
N LEU A 78 -4.22 -1.26 16.10
CA LEU A 78 -3.53 -2.49 15.73
C LEU A 78 -3.43 -3.50 16.88
N LEU A 79 -2.98 -3.06 18.06
CA LEU A 79 -2.61 -3.97 19.16
C LEU A 79 -3.75 -4.28 20.13
N LYS A 80 -4.77 -3.41 20.21
CA LYS A 80 -5.87 -3.57 21.17
C LYS A 80 -7.20 -3.86 20.48
N LYS A 81 -7.52 -3.13 19.42
CA LYS A 81 -8.80 -3.31 18.71
C LYS A 81 -8.75 -4.39 17.63
N HIS A 82 -7.54 -4.76 17.17
CA HIS A 82 -7.36 -5.61 15.99
C HIS A 82 -8.14 -5.07 14.78
N GLU A 83 -8.16 -3.74 14.65
CA GLU A 83 -8.81 -3.04 13.56
C GLU A 83 -7.75 -2.62 12.54
N PHE A 84 -8.00 -2.93 11.27
CA PHE A 84 -7.18 -2.49 10.15
C PHE A 84 -7.76 -1.23 9.48
N LEU A 85 -6.99 -0.65 8.56
CA LEU A 85 -7.40 0.48 7.74
C LEU A 85 -8.74 0.20 7.04
N GLN A 86 -9.59 1.22 6.99
CA GLN A 86 -10.73 1.21 6.07
C GLN A 86 -10.23 1.36 4.64
N ARG A 87 -10.91 0.69 3.69
CA ARG A 87 -10.55 0.75 2.27
C ARG A 87 -10.50 2.21 1.79
N PRO A 88 -9.35 2.67 1.27
CA PRO A 88 -9.25 3.98 0.65
C PRO A 88 -10.14 4.09 -0.60
N PRO A 89 -10.80 5.23 -0.86
CA PRO A 89 -11.55 5.45 -2.10
C PRO A 89 -10.71 5.29 -3.38
N ALA A 90 -9.38 5.49 -3.28
CA ALA A 90 -8.45 5.33 -4.38
C ALA A 90 -8.26 3.86 -4.83
N PHE A 91 -8.61 2.88 -3.99
CA PHE A 91 -8.66 1.49 -4.40
C PHE A 91 -10.03 1.21 -5.04
N GLU A 92 -10.15 1.42 -6.35
CA GLU A 92 -11.40 1.19 -7.08
C GLU A 92 -11.67 -0.31 -7.33
N ASP A 93 -10.60 -1.11 -7.52
CA ASP A 93 -10.70 -2.56 -7.72
C ASP A 93 -10.65 -3.33 -6.39
N ASP A 94 -11.67 -4.16 -6.15
CA ASP A 94 -11.79 -5.03 -4.99
C ASP A 94 -10.61 -5.99 -4.86
N ALA A 95 -10.09 -6.50 -5.99
CA ALA A 95 -8.97 -7.42 -6.00
C ALA A 95 -7.66 -6.77 -5.53
N GLN A 96 -7.45 -5.50 -5.87
CA GLN A 96 -6.27 -4.75 -5.42
C GLN A 96 -6.32 -4.51 -3.91
N TRP A 97 -7.48 -4.17 -3.36
CA TRP A 97 -7.64 -4.00 -1.91
C TRP A 97 -7.55 -5.33 -1.16
N ASP A 98 -8.12 -6.41 -1.69
CA ASP A 98 -8.03 -7.76 -1.11
C ASP A 98 -6.58 -8.25 -1.02
N LEU A 99 -5.75 -7.95 -2.01
CA LEU A 99 -4.31 -8.22 -1.93
C LEU A 99 -3.67 -7.51 -0.73
N VAL A 100 -3.95 -6.22 -0.53
CA VAL A 100 -3.43 -5.47 0.62
C VAL A 100 -3.91 -6.08 1.94
N MET A 101 -5.19 -6.46 2.03
CA MET A 101 -5.75 -7.12 3.22
C MET A 101 -5.01 -8.42 3.54
N LYS A 102 -4.72 -9.25 2.53
CA LYS A 102 -3.97 -10.50 2.69
C LYS A 102 -2.51 -10.27 3.08
N MET A 103 -1.86 -9.25 2.53
CA MET A 103 -0.49 -8.86 2.90
C MET A 103 -0.41 -8.33 4.33
N CYS A 104 -1.46 -7.66 4.79
CA CYS A 104 -1.53 -7.01 6.08
C CYS A 104 -2.37 -7.77 7.12
N ALA A 105 -2.50 -9.09 6.97
CA ALA A 105 -3.13 -9.94 7.98
C ALA A 105 -2.43 -9.76 9.34
N PHE A 106 -3.20 -9.77 10.42
CA PHE A 106 -2.66 -9.50 11.76
C PHE A 106 -1.62 -10.54 12.18
N GLU A 107 -1.99 -11.81 12.02
CA GLU A 107 -1.12 -12.94 12.32
C GLU A 107 -0.09 -13.11 11.18
N PRO A 108 1.23 -13.10 11.45
CA PRO A 108 2.24 -13.25 10.43
C PRO A 108 2.11 -14.54 9.60
N SER A 109 1.62 -15.62 10.21
CA SER A 109 1.42 -16.90 9.53
C SER A 109 0.19 -16.95 8.60
N GLU A 110 -0.72 -15.98 8.70
CA GLU A 110 -1.89 -15.84 7.81
C GLU A 110 -1.61 -14.91 6.62
N ARG A 111 -0.45 -14.27 6.58
CA ARG A 111 -0.09 -13.36 5.49
C ARG A 111 0.27 -14.15 4.24
N ILE A 112 -0.22 -13.64 3.11
CA ILE A 112 0.12 -14.17 1.79
C ILE A 112 1.64 -14.16 1.55
N GLU A 113 2.15 -15.22 0.94
CA GLU A 113 3.57 -15.34 0.66
C GLU A 113 4.01 -14.39 -0.47
N LEU A 114 5.24 -13.91 -0.40
CA LEU A 114 5.77 -12.93 -1.35
C LEU A 114 5.65 -13.36 -2.83
N PRO A 115 5.86 -14.64 -3.22
CA PRO A 115 5.65 -15.08 -4.61
C PRO A 115 4.22 -14.84 -5.12
N GLU A 116 3.21 -15.07 -4.27
CA GLU A 116 1.81 -14.86 -4.64
C GLU A 116 1.46 -13.37 -4.72
N VAL A 117 2.10 -12.54 -3.89
CA VAL A 117 2.02 -11.08 -4.02
C VAL A 117 2.55 -10.63 -5.39
N LEU A 118 3.73 -11.13 -5.80
CA LEU A 118 4.32 -10.79 -7.08
C LEU A 118 3.46 -11.25 -8.26
N GLU A 119 2.88 -12.45 -8.17
CA GLU A 119 1.95 -12.95 -9.19
C GLU A 119 0.72 -12.04 -9.32
N SER A 120 0.15 -11.62 -8.19
CA SER A 120 -1.02 -10.73 -8.16
C SER A 120 -0.70 -9.36 -8.76
N LEU A 121 0.43 -8.76 -8.39
CA LEU A 121 0.87 -7.48 -8.93
C LEU A 121 1.16 -7.56 -10.44
N ALA A 122 1.81 -8.62 -10.91
CA ALA A 122 2.05 -8.85 -12.33
C ALA A 122 0.73 -8.99 -13.11
N ARG A 123 -0.27 -9.68 -12.53
CA ARG A 123 -1.60 -9.82 -13.11
C ARG A 123 -2.28 -8.45 -13.27
N PHE A 124 -2.25 -7.60 -12.24
CA PHE A 124 -2.83 -6.25 -12.31
C PHE A 124 -2.15 -5.39 -13.38
N ALA A 125 -0.81 -5.37 -13.41
CA ALA A 125 -0.06 -4.62 -14.41
C ALA A 125 -0.37 -5.06 -15.85
N ASN A 126 -0.57 -6.37 -16.08
CA ASN A 126 -0.95 -6.89 -17.40
C ASN A 126 -2.37 -6.46 -17.80
N ILE A 127 -3.33 -6.47 -16.86
CA ILE A 127 -4.71 -6.03 -17.11
C ILE A 127 -4.72 -4.54 -17.47
N GLU A 128 -4.03 -3.70 -16.69
CA GLU A 128 -3.93 -2.26 -16.96
C GLU A 128 -3.29 -1.97 -18.32
N SER A 129 -2.22 -2.70 -18.66
CA SER A 129 -1.55 -2.58 -19.97
C SER A 129 -2.46 -2.96 -21.14
N ALA A 130 -3.26 -4.01 -20.97
CA ALA A 130 -4.21 -4.46 -21.99
C ALA A 130 -5.34 -3.43 -22.19
N GLN A 131 -5.88 -2.87 -21.10
CA GLN A 131 -6.91 -1.83 -21.16
C GLN A 131 -6.38 -0.54 -21.81
N ALA A 132 -5.17 -0.10 -21.45
CA ALA A 132 -4.53 1.06 -22.07
C ALA A 132 -4.32 0.86 -23.59
N THR A 133 -3.92 -0.35 -24.00
CA THR A 133 -3.75 -0.70 -25.41
C THR A 133 -5.11 -0.72 -26.14
N GLN A 134 -6.16 -1.25 -25.50
CA GLN A 134 -7.50 -1.27 -26.08
C GLN A 134 -8.07 0.14 -26.24
N TRP A 135 -7.89 1.02 -25.25
CA TRP A 135 -8.30 2.42 -25.33
C TRP A 135 -7.59 3.16 -26.46
N GLY A 136 -6.27 2.97 -26.61
CA GLY A 136 -5.50 3.57 -27.70
C GLY A 136 -5.94 3.08 -29.10
N ASN A 137 -6.44 1.85 -29.19
CA ASN A 137 -6.91 1.24 -30.43
C ASN A 137 -8.41 1.45 -30.70
N ASP A 138 -9.18 2.02 -29.77
CA ASP A 138 -10.60 2.29 -29.98
C ASP A 138 -10.78 3.49 -30.92
N TRP A 139 -11.11 3.19 -32.18
CA TRP A 139 -11.32 4.18 -33.23
C TRP A 139 -12.44 5.19 -32.91
N ARG A 140 -13.36 4.86 -31.97
CA ARG A 140 -14.45 5.75 -31.56
C ARG A 140 -13.95 7.04 -30.89
N TRP A 141 -12.80 6.98 -30.20
CA TRP A 141 -12.19 8.15 -29.56
C TRP A 141 -11.13 8.84 -30.44
N ASN A 142 -10.70 8.21 -31.53
CA ASN A 142 -9.78 8.77 -32.52
C ASN A 142 -10.46 9.58 -33.64
N LYS A 143 -11.77 9.85 -33.54
CA LYS A 143 -12.51 10.69 -34.50
C LYS A 143 -13.24 11.84 -33.81
N THR A 144 -12.52 12.91 -33.48
CA THR A 144 -13.01 14.29 -33.59
C THR A 144 -11.91 15.31 -33.33
N GLN A 145 -11.30 15.81 -34.39
CA GLN A 145 -11.21 17.26 -34.57
C GLN A 145 -11.93 17.52 -35.91
N PRO A 146 -13.04 18.29 -35.94
CA PRO A 146 -13.56 18.74 -37.22
C PRO A 146 -12.48 19.64 -37.82
N ILE A 147 -11.87 19.16 -38.90
CA ILE A 147 -11.15 20.00 -39.85
C ILE A 147 -12.17 21.06 -40.30
N ASP A 148 -12.01 22.29 -39.82
CA ASP A 148 -12.71 23.46 -40.32
C ASP A 148 -12.29 23.68 -41.77
N GLY A 149 -12.94 22.92 -42.66
CA GLY A 149 -12.90 23.11 -44.09
C GLY A 149 -13.88 24.20 -44.46
N ARG A 150 -13.57 25.46 -44.13
CA ARG A 150 -14.15 26.60 -44.81
C ARG A 150 -13.14 27.16 -45.80
N ILE A 151 -13.22 26.62 -47.01
CA ILE A 151 -12.82 27.31 -48.24
C ILE A 151 -13.97 28.28 -48.54
N GLU A 152 -13.78 29.58 -48.29
CA GLU A 152 -14.27 30.71 -49.11
C GLU A 152 -13.36 31.92 -48.89
#